data_AF-A0A848G9Y1-F1
#
_entry.id   AF-A0A848G9Y1-F1
#
_cell.length_a   1.000
_cell.length_b   1.000
_cell.length_c   1.000
_cell.angle_alpha   90.00
_cell.angle_beta   90.00
_cell.angle_gamma   90.00
#
_symmetry.space_group_name_H-M   'P 1'
#
loop_
_entity.id
_entity.type
_entity.pdbx_description
1 polymer ?
#
loop_
_entity_poly.entity_id
_entity_poly.type
_entity_poly.pdbx_seq_one_letter_code
_entity_poly.pdbx_strand_id
1 'polypeptide(L)'
;MSSSRRYTLSLSCPDRVGIVAAVSGFLASHQGWITEANHHADAQAERFFMRQEILADSLPFGIETLRDKFAPIAAEFQMDWRISDSARKKRVVILVSKQEHCLYDLLARWQADELNIEIPCVISNHETFRGLVEWHG
;
A
#
# COMPACT_ATOMS: atom_id res chain seq x y z
N MET A 1 -19.22 8.35 2.27
CA MET A 1 -18.29 9.45 1.92
C MET A 1 -17.32 8.92 0.88
N SER A 2 -17.29 9.50 -0.33
CA SER A 2 -16.32 9.08 -1.35
C SER A 2 -14.93 9.41 -0.83
N SER A 3 -14.16 8.41 -0.43
CA SER A 3 -12.75 8.61 -0.09
C SER A 3 -12.02 9.10 -1.34
N SER A 4 -11.47 10.30 -1.30
CA SER A 4 -10.70 10.84 -2.43
C SER A 4 -9.55 9.89 -2.78
N ARG A 5 -9.34 9.61 -4.07
CA ARG A 5 -8.29 8.70 -4.53
C ARG A 5 -6.90 9.21 -4.12
N ARG A 6 -6.06 8.31 -3.61
CA ARG A 6 -4.71 8.63 -3.15
C ARG A 6 -3.68 7.70 -3.76
N TYR A 7 -2.50 8.23 -3.98
CA TYR A 7 -1.30 7.43 -4.18
C TYR A 7 -0.54 7.34 -2.86
N THR A 8 -0.12 6.13 -2.48
CA THR A 8 0.73 5.91 -1.32
C THR A 8 2.13 5.57 -1.79
N LEU A 9 3.09 6.44 -1.51
CA LEU A 9 4.51 6.16 -1.63
C LEU A 9 5.00 5.53 -0.32
N SER A 10 5.58 4.34 -0.40
CA SER A 10 6.28 3.69 0.72
C SER A 10 7.69 3.37 0.28
N LEU A 11 8.67 3.71 1.11
CA LEU A 11 10.07 3.47 0.81
C LEU A 11 10.88 3.14 2.06
N SER A 12 12.00 2.47 1.82
CA SER A 12 13.09 2.33 2.78
C SER A 12 14.44 2.44 2.09
N CYS A 13 15.45 2.99 2.77
CA CYS A 13 16.80 3.18 2.23
C CYS A 13 17.83 3.30 3.36
N PRO A 14 19.14 3.24 3.05
CA PRO A 14 20.18 3.64 4.01
C PRO A 14 19.93 5.07 4.50
N ASP A 15 20.00 5.28 5.81
CA ASP A 15 19.71 6.59 6.39
C ASP A 15 20.80 7.61 6.04
N ARG A 16 20.39 8.76 5.49
CA ARG A 16 21.28 9.86 5.15
C ARG A 16 20.52 11.18 5.03
N VAL A 17 21.25 12.28 5.20
CA VAL A 17 20.71 13.63 5.04
C VAL A 17 20.14 13.81 3.63
N GLY A 18 18.99 14.50 3.55
CA GLY A 18 18.39 14.93 2.28
C GLY A 18 17.26 14.06 1.75
N ILE A 19 17.01 12.87 2.30
CA ILE A 19 15.92 11.97 1.83
C ILE A 19 14.57 12.70 1.84
N VAL A 20 14.20 13.29 2.99
CA VAL A 20 12.92 13.98 3.15
C VAL A 20 12.80 15.17 2.19
N ALA A 21 13.86 15.98 2.06
CA ALA A 21 13.87 17.15 1.19
C ALA A 21 13.76 16.78 -0.29
N ALA A 22 14.46 15.72 -0.73
CA ALA A 22 14.40 15.24 -2.10
C ALA A 22 12.98 14.75 -2.46
N VAL A 23 12.37 13.94 -1.60
CA VAL A 23 11.02 13.41 -1.85
C VAL A 23 9.96 14.50 -1.78
N SER A 24 9.98 15.35 -0.75
CA SER A 24 8.97 16.42 -0.61
C SER A 24 9.13 17.49 -1.69
N GLY A 25 10.37 17.86 -2.04
CA GLY A 25 10.67 18.80 -3.13
C GLY A 25 10.22 18.26 -4.49
N PHE A 26 10.39 16.96 -4.74
CA PHE A 26 9.88 16.31 -5.94
C PHE A 26 8.36 16.34 -6.03
N LEU A 27 7.66 16.04 -4.93
CA LEU A 27 6.19 16.09 -4.92
C LEU A 27 5.70 17.54 -5.12
N ALA A 28 6.31 18.49 -4.41
CA ALA A 28 5.97 19.90 -4.52
C ALA A 28 6.20 20.48 -5.92
N SER A 29 7.28 20.10 -6.61
CA SER A 29 7.56 20.57 -7.98
C SER A 29 6.53 20.09 -9.01
N HIS A 30 5.76 19.05 -8.67
CA HIS A 30 4.65 18.54 -9.47
C HIS A 30 3.28 18.86 -8.87
N GLN A 31 3.19 19.83 -7.94
CA GLN A 31 1.95 20.25 -7.27
C GLN A 31 1.28 19.14 -6.43
N GLY A 32 2.02 18.09 -6.09
CA GLY A 32 1.52 16.97 -5.29
C GLY A 32 1.13 17.41 -3.88
N TRP A 33 -0.15 17.27 -3.54
CA TRP A 33 -0.67 17.54 -2.21
C TRP A 33 -0.53 16.30 -1.32
N ILE A 34 0.41 16.37 -0.39
CA ILE A 34 0.63 15.35 0.65
C ILE A 34 -0.47 15.46 1.72
N THR A 35 -1.26 14.41 1.89
CA THR A 35 -2.34 14.34 2.89
C THR A 35 -1.92 13.65 4.19
N GLU A 36 -0.90 12.80 4.13
CA GLU A 36 -0.33 12.10 5.29
C GLU A 36 1.16 11.87 5.05
N ALA A 37 1.99 12.05 6.08
CA ALA A 37 3.42 11.79 6.01
C ALA A 37 3.91 11.19 7.35
N ASN A 38 4.55 10.03 7.29
CA ASN A 38 5.15 9.37 8.44
C ASN A 38 6.57 8.92 8.10
N HIS A 39 7.52 9.25 8.96
CA HIS A 39 8.93 8.88 8.81
C HIS A 39 9.41 8.15 10.05
N HIS A 40 10.34 7.22 9.87
CA HIS A 40 11.02 6.54 10.96
C HIS A 40 12.48 6.30 10.59
N ALA A 41 13.38 6.64 11.49
CA ALA A 41 14.81 6.35 11.37
C ALA A 41 15.19 5.33 12.43
N ASP A 42 15.74 4.20 11.99
CA ASP A 42 16.31 3.18 12.84
C ASP A 42 17.83 3.34 12.86
N ALA A 43 18.34 3.92 13.94
CA ALA A 43 19.76 4.17 14.12
C ALA A 43 20.59 2.89 14.29
N GLN A 44 20.00 1.79 14.76
CA GLN A 44 20.72 0.53 14.92
C GLN A 44 20.86 -0.20 13.58
N ALA A 45 19.82 -0.15 12.75
CA ALA A 45 19.84 -0.73 11.41
C ALA A 45 20.45 0.20 10.35
N GLU A 46 20.76 1.46 10.68
CA GLU A 46 21.16 2.52 9.75
C GLU A 46 20.18 2.67 8.57
N ARG A 47 18.88 2.54 8.85
CA ARG A 47 17.82 2.57 7.85
C ARG A 47 16.79 3.65 8.11
N PHE A 48 16.33 4.24 7.02
CA PHE A 48 15.24 5.18 7.00
C PHE A 48 14.01 4.59 6.30
N PHE A 49 12.84 4.87 6.84
CA PHE A 49 11.54 4.46 6.33
C PHE A 49 10.64 5.69 6.17
N MET A 50 9.89 5.75 5.08
CA MET A 50 8.93 6.81 4.83
C MET A 50 7.66 6.28 4.16
N ARG A 51 6.52 6.79 4.61
CA ARG A 51 5.21 6.61 3.98
C ARG A 51 4.56 7.97 3.76
N GLN A 52 4.19 8.27 2.52
CA GLN A 52 3.44 9.47 2.17
C GLN A 52 2.17 9.11 1.41
N GLU A 53 1.05 9.72 1.78
CA GLU A 53 -0.18 9.73 0.98
C GLU A 53 -0.27 11.03 0.21
N ILE A 54 -0.53 10.94 -1.10
CA ILE A 54 -0.66 12.05 -2.02
C ILE A 54 -2.05 12.00 -2.64
N LEU A 55 -2.76 13.12 -2.65
CA LEU A 55 -4.05 13.24 -3.36
C LEU A 55 -3.81 13.03 -4.87
N ALA A 56 -4.40 12.01 -5.47
CA ALA A 56 -4.10 11.63 -6.85
C ALA A 56 -4.40 12.76 -7.84
N ASP A 57 -5.53 13.44 -7.66
CA ASP A 57 -5.99 14.51 -8.56
C ASP A 57 -5.20 15.82 -8.41
N SER A 58 -4.32 15.93 -7.42
CA SER A 58 -3.40 17.08 -7.30
C SER A 58 -2.21 17.01 -8.26
N LEU A 59 -1.90 15.81 -8.77
CA LEU A 59 -0.80 15.61 -9.69
C LEU A 59 -1.27 15.74 -11.14
N PRO A 60 -0.45 16.31 -12.04
CA PRO A 60 -0.81 16.49 -13.46
C PRO A 60 -0.69 15.21 -14.29
N PHE A 61 -0.46 14.05 -13.66
CA PHE A 61 -0.24 12.77 -14.35
C PHE A 61 -0.67 11.57 -13.51
N GLY A 62 -0.81 10.43 -14.18
CA GLY A 62 -1.16 9.14 -13.56
C GLY A 62 0.00 8.46 -12.83
N ILE A 63 -0.32 7.37 -12.13
CA ILE A 63 0.62 6.62 -11.28
C ILE A 63 1.86 6.07 -12.00
N GLU A 64 1.73 5.65 -13.26
CA GLU A 64 2.90 5.12 -14.01
C GLU A 64 3.92 6.22 -14.28
N THR A 65 3.47 7.39 -14.77
CA THR A 65 4.34 8.55 -14.96
C THR A 65 4.93 9.06 -13.63
N LEU A 66 4.18 8.97 -12.54
CA LEU A 66 4.71 9.28 -11.20
C LEU A 66 5.87 8.33 -10.83
N ARG A 67 5.74 7.03 -11.09
CA ARG A 67 6.80 6.04 -10.86
C ARG A 67 8.03 6.33 -11.71
N ASP A 68 7.84 6.60 -13.00
CA ASP A 68 8.94 6.90 -13.93
C ASP A 68 9.72 8.14 -13.49
N LYS A 69 8.99 9.19 -13.07
CA LYS A 69 9.58 10.44 -12.59
C LYS A 69 10.25 10.31 -11.22
N PHE A 70 9.79 9.40 -10.37
CA PHE A 70 10.35 9.16 -9.04
C PHE A 70 11.58 8.23 -9.07
N ALA A 71 11.67 7.35 -10.06
CA ALA A 71 12.74 6.36 -10.18
C ALA A 71 14.17 6.93 -10.10
N PRO A 72 14.50 8.12 -10.66
CA PRO A 72 15.83 8.72 -10.49
C PRO A 72 16.19 9.03 -9.04
N ILE A 73 15.24 9.55 -8.25
CA ILE A 73 15.43 9.84 -6.83
C ILE A 73 15.60 8.53 -6.06
N ALA A 74 14.76 7.54 -6.36
CA ALA A 74 14.89 6.22 -5.75
C ALA A 74 16.26 5.59 -6.02
N ALA A 75 16.79 5.70 -7.23
CA ALA A 75 18.11 5.21 -7.59
C ALA A 75 19.22 5.96 -6.85
N GLU A 76 19.16 7.30 -6.79
CA GLU A 76 20.13 8.14 -6.09
C GLU A 76 20.27 7.76 -4.61
N PHE A 77 19.15 7.49 -3.95
CA PHE A 77 19.06 7.15 -2.53
C PHE A 77 19.06 5.64 -2.25
N GLN A 78 19.21 4.79 -3.27
CA GLN A 78 19.19 3.33 -3.14
C GLN A 78 17.92 2.83 -2.41
N MET A 79 16.78 3.39 -2.78
CA MET A 79 15.50 3.09 -2.15
C MET A 79 14.95 1.74 -2.62
N ASP A 80 14.47 0.94 -1.68
CA ASP A 80 13.42 -0.05 -1.92
C ASP A 80 12.08 0.65 -1.74
N TRP A 81 11.28 0.72 -2.81
CA TRP A 81 10.11 1.60 -2.85
C TRP A 81 8.97 1.03 -3.67
N ARG A 82 7.77 1.51 -3.35
CA ARG A 82 6.54 1.22 -4.10
C ARG A 82 5.61 2.43 -4.05
N ILE A 83 4.92 2.66 -5.17
CA ILE A 83 3.76 3.57 -5.22
C ILE A 83 2.51 2.75 -5.51
N SER A 84 1.53 2.76 -4.60
CA SER A 84 0.24 2.08 -4.75
C SER A 84 -0.91 3.07 -4.95
N ASP A 85 -1.97 2.62 -5.62
CA ASP A 85 -3.17 3.40 -5.90
C ASP A 85 -4.32 2.91 -5.01
N SER A 86 -4.95 3.81 -4.25
CA SER A 86 -6.08 3.48 -3.38
C SER A 86 -7.32 3.02 -4.16
N ALA A 87 -7.43 3.35 -5.45
CA ALA A 87 -8.51 2.87 -6.31
C ALA A 87 -8.34 1.40 -6.74
N ARG A 88 -7.16 0.80 -6.52
CA ARG A 88 -6.88 -0.60 -6.88
C ARG A 88 -6.90 -1.47 -5.63
N LYS A 89 -7.98 -2.25 -5.46
CA LYS A 89 -8.09 -3.27 -4.41
C LYS A 89 -6.96 -4.30 -4.59
N LYS A 90 -6.31 -4.69 -3.48
CA LYS A 90 -5.32 -5.77 -3.50
C LYS A 90 -6.06 -7.10 -3.62
N ARG A 91 -5.55 -8.00 -4.47
CA ARG A 91 -6.05 -9.38 -4.59
C ARG A 91 -5.36 -10.24 -3.54
N VAL A 92 -6.12 -10.85 -2.64
CA VAL A 92 -5.62 -11.58 -1.47
C VAL A 92 -6.20 -12.99 -1.46
N VAL A 93 -5.35 -14.00 -1.58
CA VAL A 93 -5.73 -15.41 -1.41
C VAL A 93 -5.65 -15.77 0.06
N ILE A 94 -6.68 -16.42 0.60
CA ILE A 94 -6.70 -16.91 1.98
C ILE A 94 -6.36 -18.40 1.99
N LEU A 95 -5.42 -18.80 2.84
CA LEU A 95 -5.10 -20.21 3.07
C LEU A 95 -5.64 -20.62 4.43
N VAL A 96 -6.38 -21.74 4.48
CA VAL A 96 -7.01 -22.23 5.70
C VAL A 96 -6.87 -23.74 5.83
N SER A 97 -6.74 -24.25 7.05
CA SER A 97 -6.82 -25.68 7.35
C SER A 97 -8.14 -26.02 8.03
N LYS A 98 -8.13 -26.39 9.32
CA LYS A 98 -9.34 -26.79 10.06
C LYS A 98 -9.81 -25.79 11.11
N GLN A 99 -9.05 -24.72 11.34
CA GLN A 99 -9.42 -23.68 12.29
C GLN A 99 -10.13 -22.55 11.58
N GLU A 100 -11.26 -22.15 12.15
CA GLU A 100 -12.26 -21.32 11.51
C GLU A 100 -12.11 -19.83 11.85
N HIS A 101 -11.59 -19.51 13.03
CA HIS A 101 -11.71 -18.16 13.61
C HIS A 101 -11.11 -17.05 12.73
N CYS A 102 -9.90 -17.23 12.18
CA CYS A 102 -9.30 -16.24 11.28
C CYS A 102 -10.06 -16.13 9.96
N LEU A 103 -10.56 -17.24 9.42
CA LEU A 103 -11.32 -17.23 8.17
C LEU A 103 -12.63 -16.44 8.34
N TYR A 104 -13.37 -16.71 9.41
CA TYR A 104 -14.60 -15.99 9.73
C TYR A 104 -14.36 -14.49 9.92
N ASP A 105 -13.34 -14.10 10.68
CA ASP A 105 -13.03 -12.68 10.91
C ASP A 105 -12.67 -11.95 9.61
N LEU A 106 -11.79 -12.54 8.78
CA LEU A 106 -11.40 -11.95 7.50
C LEU A 106 -12.57 -11.81 6.53
N LEU A 107 -13.42 -12.83 6.41
CA LEU A 107 -14.60 -12.79 5.54
C LEU A 107 -15.64 -11.77 6.04
N ALA A 108 -15.88 -11.71 7.35
CA ALA A 108 -16.81 -10.76 7.93
C ALA A 108 -16.36 -9.30 7.70
N ARG A 109 -15.07 -8.99 7.93
CA ARG A 109 -14.51 -7.65 7.67
C ARG A 109 -14.49 -7.30 6.18
N TRP A 110 -14.26 -8.28 5.32
CA TRP A 110 -14.34 -8.08 3.87
C TRP A 110 -15.77 -7.76 3.41
N GLN A 111 -16.76 -8.52 3.90
CA GLN A 111 -18.17 -8.28 3.59
C GLN A 111 -18.69 -6.95 4.15
N ALA A 112 -18.14 -6.50 5.28
CA ALA A 112 -18.45 -5.20 5.89
C ALA A 112 -17.70 -4.01 5.26
N ASP A 113 -16.96 -4.21 4.16
CA ASP A 113 -16.10 -3.19 3.52
C ASP A 113 -15.01 -2.58 4.44
N GLU A 114 -14.70 -3.21 5.57
CA GLU A 114 -13.59 -2.82 6.45
C GLU A 114 -12.24 -3.17 5.83
N LEU A 115 -12.17 -4.30 5.11
CA LEU A 115 -11.00 -4.70 4.32
C LEU A 115 -11.20 -4.35 2.84
N ASN A 116 -10.55 -3.28 2.40
CA ASN A 116 -10.58 -2.84 0.99
C ASN A 116 -9.70 -3.73 0.07
N ILE A 117 -10.11 -4.99 -0.08
CA ILE A 117 -9.43 -6.04 -0.84
C ILE A 117 -10.42 -6.80 -1.74
N GLU A 118 -9.88 -7.59 -2.66
CA GLU A 118 -10.59 -8.61 -3.42
C GLU A 118 -10.08 -9.98 -2.96
N ILE A 119 -10.98 -10.91 -2.64
CA ILE A 119 -10.63 -12.29 -2.28
C ILE A 119 -10.96 -13.19 -3.48
N PRO A 120 -10.01 -13.47 -4.39
CA PRO A 120 -10.30 -14.26 -5.58
C PRO A 120 -10.48 -15.76 -5.30
N CYS A 121 -9.90 -16.28 -4.20
CA CYS A 121 -10.12 -17.65 -3.76
C CYS A 121 -9.68 -17.89 -2.31
N VAL A 122 -10.19 -18.98 -1.76
CA VAL A 122 -9.72 -19.59 -0.52
C VAL A 122 -9.16 -20.97 -0.86
N ILE A 123 -7.94 -21.27 -0.41
CA ILE A 123 -7.28 -22.55 -0.62
C ILE A 123 -7.26 -23.31 0.70
N SER A 124 -7.75 -24.54 0.68
CA SER A 124 -7.69 -25.42 1.84
C SER A 124 -7.20 -26.81 1.47
N ASN A 125 -6.49 -27.43 2.42
CA ASN A 125 -6.16 -28.84 2.39
C ASN A 125 -7.30 -29.73 2.96
N HIS A 126 -8.45 -29.14 3.30
CA HIS A 126 -9.63 -29.82 3.81
C HIS A 126 -10.91 -29.21 3.23
N GLU A 127 -12.00 -29.99 3.24
CA GLU A 127 -13.31 -29.54 2.73
C GLU A 127 -14.17 -28.85 3.80
N THR A 128 -13.64 -28.71 5.02
CA THR A 128 -14.38 -28.29 6.23
C THR A 128 -15.14 -26.98 6.06
N PHE A 129 -14.56 -25.99 5.36
CA PHE A 129 -15.14 -24.65 5.21
C PHE A 129 -15.62 -24.33 3.81
N ARG A 130 -15.74 -25.32 2.92
CA ARG A 130 -16.22 -25.10 1.55
C ARG A 130 -17.55 -24.34 1.53
N GLY A 131 -18.54 -24.83 2.27
CA GLY A 131 -19.87 -24.22 2.30
C GLY A 131 -19.90 -22.80 2.87
N LEU A 132 -18.99 -22.48 3.81
CA LEU A 132 -18.84 -21.13 4.34
C LEU A 132 -18.30 -20.18 3.27
N VAL A 133 -17.24 -20.59 2.56
CA VAL A 133 -16.60 -19.77 1.54
C VAL A 133 -17.55 -19.55 0.37
N GLU A 134 -18.18 -20.61 -0.14
CA GLU A 134 -19.12 -20.53 -1.28
C GLU A 134 -20.34 -19.64 -0.97
N TRP A 135 -20.75 -19.50 0.29
CA TRP A 135 -21.81 -18.57 0.69
C TRP A 135 -21.41 -17.09 0.52
N HIS A 136 -20.12 -16.77 0.60
CA HIS A 136 -19.59 -15.40 0.47
C HIS A 136 -19.31 -15.00 -0.99
N GLY A 137 -19.49 -15.91 -1.95
CA GLY A 137 -19.23 -15.71 -3.39
C GLY A 137 -17.83 -16.16 -3.82
#